data_AF-A0A5N5E246-F1
#
_entry.id   AF-A0A5N5E246-F1
#
_cell.length_a   1.000
_cell.length_b   1.000
_cell.length_c   1.000
_cell.angle_alpha   90.00
_cell.angle_beta   90.00
_cell.angle_gamma   90.00
#
_symmetry.space_group_name_H-M   'P 1'
#
loop_
_entity.id
_entity.type
_entity.pdbx_description
1 polymer ?
#
loop_
_entity_poly.entity_id
_entity_poly.type
_entity_poly.pdbx_seq_one_letter_code
_entity_poly.pdbx_strand_id
1 'polypeptide(L)'
;AVEQEFVVMGGTTEPIVTAMRESYQRDLDLESAVRIAVGALQKGGPAPAGTTEAEPRTLDVSALEVAVLDSNRPRRAFKRIAGTVLEEMLPAPAAVEDAPPANGDAPS
;
A
#
# COMPACT_ATOMS: atom_id res chain seq x y z
N ALA A 1 -8.48 -3.90 -28.23
CA ALA A 1 -8.75 -3.82 -26.78
C ALA A 1 -7.82 -2.78 -26.20
N VAL A 2 -8.29 -1.90 -25.32
CA VAL A 2 -7.41 -0.96 -24.62
C VAL A 2 -6.66 -1.79 -23.58
N GLU A 3 -5.35 -1.89 -23.72
CA GLU A 3 -4.50 -2.62 -22.77
C GLU A 3 -4.52 -1.86 -21.43
N GLN A 4 -5.03 -2.49 -20.37
CA GLN A 4 -5.08 -1.89 -19.04
C GLN A 4 -3.91 -2.42 -18.20
N GLU A 5 -3.06 -1.51 -17.73
CA GLU A 5 -1.85 -1.84 -16.95
C GLU A 5 -2.17 -2.22 -15.51
N PHE A 6 -3.27 -1.71 -14.95
CA PHE A 6 -3.79 -2.09 -13.64
C PHE A 6 -5.30 -1.85 -13.57
N VAL A 7 -5.94 -2.43 -12.55
CA VAL A 7 -7.37 -2.27 -12.26
C VAL A 7 -7.55 -1.98 -10.77
N VAL A 8 -8.36 -0.96 -10.44
CA VAL A 8 -8.78 -0.63 -9.07
C VAL A 8 -10.30 -0.76 -9.01
N MET A 9 -10.81 -1.43 -7.97
CA MET A 9 -12.24 -1.70 -7.81
C MET A 9 -12.65 -1.64 -6.34
N GLY A 10 -13.89 -1.22 -6.10
CA GLY A 10 -14.52 -1.19 -4.77
C GLY A 10 -14.18 0.06 -3.95
N GLY A 11 -15.15 0.54 -3.17
CA GLY A 11 -14.97 1.73 -2.32
C GLY A 11 -14.70 3.02 -3.10
N THR A 12 -13.95 3.94 -2.46
CA THR A 12 -13.49 5.21 -3.05
C THR A 12 -12.20 4.96 -3.83
N THR A 13 -12.26 5.02 -5.17
CA THR A 13 -11.18 4.52 -6.03
C THR A 13 -10.34 5.62 -6.67
N GLU A 14 -10.86 6.83 -6.78
CA GLU A 14 -10.21 7.98 -7.39
C GLU A 14 -8.81 8.27 -6.82
N PRO A 15 -8.59 8.38 -5.49
CA PRO A 15 -7.25 8.62 -4.95
C PRO A 15 -6.28 7.46 -5.19
N ILE A 16 -6.79 6.23 -5.21
CA ILE A 16 -6.00 5.02 -5.47
C ILE A 16 -5.56 4.99 -6.93
N VAL A 17 -6.48 5.26 -7.87
CA VAL A 17 -6.20 5.31 -9.31
C VAL A 17 -5.18 6.40 -9.62
N THR A 18 -5.33 7.60 -9.06
CA THR A 18 -4.37 8.69 -9.24
C THR A 18 -2.98 8.27 -8.75
N ALA A 19 -2.89 7.71 -7.54
CA ALA A 19 -1.61 7.23 -7.00
C ALA A 19 -0.98 6.15 -7.88
N MET A 20 -1.77 5.15 -8.33
CA MET A 20 -1.29 4.11 -9.22
C MET A 20 -0.77 4.67 -10.55
N ARG A 21 -1.46 5.67 -11.14
CA ARG A 21 -0.99 6.33 -12.38
C ARG A 21 0.34 7.05 -12.21
N GLU A 22 0.57 7.65 -11.04
CA GLU A 22 1.79 8.40 -10.76
C GLU A 22 2.99 7.49 -10.48
N SER A 23 2.76 6.35 -9.83
CA SER A 23 3.84 5.47 -9.36
C SER A 23 4.10 4.23 -10.23
N TYR A 24 3.13 3.79 -11.03
CA TYR A 24 3.27 2.58 -11.83
C TYR A 24 4.34 2.75 -12.92
N GLN A 25 5.15 1.71 -13.08
CA GLN A 25 6.12 1.59 -14.16
C GLN A 25 6.01 0.19 -14.76
N ARG A 26 6.38 0.05 -16.04
CA ARG A 26 6.51 -1.27 -16.66
C ARG A 26 7.72 -1.99 -16.08
N ASP A 27 7.67 -3.32 -16.14
CA ASP A 27 8.78 -4.19 -15.75
C ASP A 27 9.25 -4.02 -14.29
N LEU A 28 8.34 -3.63 -13.40
CA LEU A 28 8.58 -3.63 -11.95
C LEU A 28 8.84 -5.04 -11.43
N ASP A 29 9.79 -5.16 -10.49
CA ASP A 29 9.91 -6.35 -9.69
C ASP A 29 8.69 -6.53 -8.77
N LEU A 30 8.47 -7.76 -8.30
CA LEU A 30 7.29 -8.12 -7.50
C LEU A 30 7.19 -7.29 -6.21
N GLU A 31 8.31 -7.05 -5.54
CA GLU A 31 8.33 -6.35 -4.25
C GLU A 31 7.96 -4.88 -4.43
N SER A 32 8.57 -4.22 -5.42
CA SER A 32 8.24 -2.84 -5.82
C SER A 32 6.78 -2.71 -6.25
N ALA A 33 6.26 -3.66 -7.02
CA ALA A 33 4.86 -3.67 -7.42
C ALA A 33 3.90 -3.79 -6.21
N VAL A 34 4.22 -4.65 -5.22
CA VAL A 34 3.45 -4.79 -3.98
C VAL A 34 3.49 -3.50 -3.17
N ARG A 35 4.67 -2.90 -2.96
CA ARG A 35 4.79 -1.64 -2.20
C ARG A 35 4.01 -0.50 -2.84
N ILE A 36 4.07 -0.37 -4.16
CA ILE A 36 3.31 0.64 -4.92
C ILE A 36 1.81 0.44 -4.72
N ALA A 37 1.32 -0.78 -4.91
CA ALA A 37 -0.10 -1.09 -4.76
C ALA A 37 -0.59 -0.84 -3.32
N VAL A 38 0.18 -1.25 -2.32
CA VAL A 38 -0.15 -1.02 -0.91
C VAL A 38 -0.17 0.47 -0.59
N GLY A 39 0.86 1.23 -1.01
CA GLY A 39 0.89 2.67 -0.82
C GLY A 39 -0.30 3.39 -1.48
N ALA A 40 -0.73 2.95 -2.65
CA ALA A 40 -1.93 3.45 -3.29
C ALA A 40 -3.21 3.10 -2.50
N LEU A 41 -3.35 1.87 -2.00
CA LEU A 41 -4.50 1.43 -1.20
C LEU A 41 -4.65 2.17 0.13
N GLN A 42 -3.54 2.64 0.72
CA GLN A 42 -3.55 3.42 1.96
C GLN A 42 -4.16 4.82 1.76
N LYS A 43 -4.15 5.35 0.53
CA LYS A 43 -4.76 6.65 0.16
C LYS A 43 -6.28 6.57 -0.05
N GLY A 44 -6.84 5.36 -0.17
CA GLY A 44 -8.28 5.13 -0.35
C GLY A 44 -9.04 4.86 0.94
N GLY A 45 -8.52 5.30 2.09
CA GLY A 45 -9.18 5.15 3.38
C GLY A 45 -10.55 5.83 3.44
N PRO A 46 -11.46 5.40 4.34
CA PRO A 46 -12.71 6.12 4.56
C PRO A 46 -12.40 7.52 5.12
N ALA A 47 -12.97 8.56 4.51
CA ALA A 47 -12.92 9.90 5.07
C ALA A 47 -13.84 9.97 6.31
N PRO A 48 -13.38 10.51 7.44
CA PRO A 48 -14.24 10.82 8.58
C PRO A 48 -15.44 11.68 8.15
N ALA A 49 -16.61 11.43 8.77
CA ALA A 49 -17.83 12.16 8.45
C ALA A 49 -17.62 13.68 8.61
N GLY A 50 -17.83 14.43 7.52
CA GLY A 50 -17.62 15.89 7.50
C GLY A 50 -16.25 16.35 7.01
N THR A 51 -15.39 15.43 6.56
CA THR A 51 -14.09 15.75 5.95
C THR A 51 -14.04 15.27 4.50
N THR A 52 -13.28 15.98 3.65
CA THR A 52 -13.04 15.60 2.25
C THR A 52 -11.76 14.78 2.08
N GLU A 53 -10.95 14.65 3.13
CA GLU A 53 -9.63 14.03 3.06
C GLU A 53 -9.65 12.67 3.75
N ALA A 54 -9.21 11.64 3.02
CA ALA A 54 -9.08 10.29 3.55
C ALA A 54 -7.90 10.24 4.52
N GLU A 55 -8.12 9.69 5.71
CA GLU A 55 -7.03 9.49 6.66
C GLU A 55 -6.12 8.34 6.16
N PRO A 56 -4.79 8.53 6.09
CA PRO A 56 -3.88 7.46 5.73
C PRO A 56 -4.02 6.31 6.72
N ARG A 57 -4.44 5.14 6.23
CA ARG A 57 -4.51 3.94 7.06
C ARG A 57 -3.24 3.12 6.91
N THR A 58 -2.76 2.55 8.00
CA THR A 58 -1.72 1.52 7.93
C THR A 58 -2.36 0.19 7.55
N LEU A 59 -1.81 -0.48 6.54
CA LEU A 59 -2.25 -1.81 6.11
C LEU A 59 -1.17 -2.81 6.47
N ASP A 60 -1.46 -3.68 7.43
CA ASP A 60 -0.59 -4.78 7.81
C ASP A 60 -0.91 -6.07 7.04
N VAL A 61 -0.11 -7.10 7.28
CA VAL A 61 -0.25 -8.44 6.69
C VAL A 61 -1.62 -9.08 6.95
N SER A 62 -2.28 -8.74 8.07
CA SER A 62 -3.59 -9.31 8.44
C SER A 62 -4.75 -8.66 7.69
N ALA A 63 -4.56 -7.43 7.19
CA ALA A 63 -5.54 -6.67 6.44
C ALA A 63 -5.52 -6.94 4.92
N LEU A 64 -4.58 -7.77 4.44
CA LEU A 64 -4.31 -7.95 3.02
C LEU A 64 -4.39 -9.42 2.58
N GLU A 65 -5.10 -9.67 1.49
CA GLU A 65 -4.98 -10.92 0.72
C GLU A 65 -4.20 -10.65 -0.57
N VAL A 66 -3.04 -11.31 -0.73
CA VAL A 66 -2.16 -11.10 -1.89
C VAL A 66 -1.95 -12.39 -2.67
N ALA A 67 -2.05 -12.30 -3.99
CA ALA A 67 -1.77 -13.39 -4.91
C ALA A 67 -1.21 -12.88 -6.24
N VAL A 68 -0.46 -13.75 -6.92
CA VAL A 68 0.17 -13.48 -8.20
C VAL A 68 -0.15 -14.57 -9.23
N LEU A 69 -0.03 -14.19 -10.50
CA LEU A 69 0.05 -15.12 -11.62
C LEU A 69 1.53 -15.19 -12.06
N ASP A 70 2.21 -16.25 -11.63
CA ASP A 70 3.64 -16.45 -11.94
C ASP A 70 3.80 -17.23 -13.25
N SER A 71 4.19 -16.52 -14.31
CA SER A 71 4.38 -17.06 -15.66
C SER A 71 5.56 -18.03 -15.77
N ASN A 72 6.50 -18.01 -14.82
CA ASN A 72 7.65 -18.93 -14.81
C ASN A 72 7.24 -20.34 -14.35
N ARG A 73 6.04 -20.52 -13.81
CA ARG A 73 5.57 -21.83 -13.34
C ARG A 73 5.08 -22.67 -14.50
N PRO A 74 5.53 -23.93 -14.65
CA PRO A 74 5.15 -24.78 -15.78
C PRO A 74 3.68 -25.28 -15.73
N ARG A 75 2.96 -25.04 -14.62
CA ARG A 75 1.58 -25.48 -14.41
C ARG A 75 0.72 -24.33 -13.89
N ARG A 76 0.04 -24.52 -12.75
CA ARG A 76 -0.86 -23.50 -12.16
C ARG A 76 -0.05 -22.25 -11.81
N ALA A 77 -0.27 -21.16 -12.57
CA ALA A 77 0.41 -19.88 -12.37
C ALA A 77 0.02 -19.19 -11.06
N PHE A 78 -1.22 -19.40 -10.59
CA PHE A 78 -1.72 -18.80 -9.36
C PHE A 78 -0.91 -19.23 -8.13
N LYS A 79 -0.46 -18.24 -7.35
CA LYS A 79 0.26 -18.42 -6.09
C LYS A 79 -0.19 -17.35 -5.08
N ARG A 80 -0.53 -17.76 -3.87
CA ARG A 80 -0.77 -16.84 -2.73
C ARG A 80 0.57 -16.41 -2.13
N ILE A 81 0.63 -15.17 -1.64
CA ILE A 81 1.75 -14.61 -0.87
C ILE A 81 1.18 -14.23 0.50
N ALA A 82 1.75 -14.77 1.57
CA ALA A 82 1.21 -14.63 2.93
C ALA A 82 2.31 -14.78 3.99
N GLY A 83 1.99 -14.41 5.23
CA GLY A 83 2.89 -14.54 6.38
C GLY A 83 4.14 -13.70 6.23
N THR A 84 5.27 -14.24 6.69
CA THR A 84 6.57 -13.54 6.71
C THR A 84 7.01 -13.05 5.32
N VAL A 85 6.69 -13.80 4.27
CA VAL A 85 7.03 -13.40 2.89
C VAL A 85 6.28 -12.14 2.48
N LEU A 86 5.01 -11.99 2.90
CA LEU A 86 4.27 -10.76 2.62
C LEU A 86 4.80 -9.62 3.51
N GLU A 87 5.05 -9.90 4.78
CA GLU A 87 5.58 -8.93 5.75
C GLU A 87 6.89 -8.28 5.28
N GLU A 88 7.82 -9.07 4.74
CA GLU A 88 9.09 -8.58 4.17
C GLU A 88 8.89 -7.65 2.97
N MET A 89 7.77 -7.76 2.24
CA MET A 89 7.45 -6.93 1.07
C MET A 89 6.69 -5.65 1.43
N LEU A 90 6.10 -5.56 2.63
CA LEU A 90 5.32 -4.39 3.02
C LEU A 90 6.24 -3.21 3.38
N PRO A 91 5.85 -1.97 3.07
CA PRO A 91 6.56 -0.81 3.57
C PRO A 91 6.59 -0.85 5.10
N ALA A 92 7.74 -0.56 5.70
CA ALA A 92 7.84 -0.47 7.15
C ALA A 92 6.78 0.53 7.66
N PRO A 93 6.06 0.21 8.76
CA PRO A 93 5.18 1.19 9.37
C PRO A 93 6.02 2.44 9.63
N ALA A 94 5.54 3.60 9.20
CA ALA A 94 6.23 4.86 9.44
C ALA A 94 6.57 4.91 10.93
N ALA A 95 7.86 4.85 11.25
CA ALA A 95 8.29 5.02 12.62
C ALA A 95 7.71 6.35 13.07
N VAL A 96 6.87 6.32 14.11
CA VAL A 96 6.50 7.54 14.81
C VAL A 96 7.83 8.16 15.23
N GLU A 97 8.18 9.26 14.58
CA GLU A 97 9.40 9.99 14.86
C GLU A 97 9.32 10.40 16.33
N ASP A 98 10.20 9.80 17.12
CA ASP A 98 10.30 9.97 18.57
C ASP A 98 10.47 11.47 18.82
N ALA A 99 9.40 12.12 19.29
CA ALA A 99 9.40 13.54 19.55
C ALA A 99 10.53 13.83 20.57
N PRO A 100 11.45 14.78 20.29
CA PRO A 100 12.52 15.07 21.23
C PRO A 100 11.91 15.54 22.57
N PRO A 101 12.48 15.14 23.72
CA PRO A 101 11.93 15.53 25.00
C PRO A 101 11.91 17.06 25.09
N ALA A 102 10.73 17.61 25.38
CA ALA A 102 10.55 19.01 25.65
C ALA A 102 11.47 19.39 26.83
N ASN A 103 12.53 20.15 26.54
CA ASN A 103 13.37 20.72 27.59
C ASN A 103 12.48 21.58 28.48
N GLY A 104 12.29 21.14 29.73
CA GLY A 104 11.61 21.91 30.76
C GLY A 104 12.45 23.13 31.11
N ASP A 105 11.95 24.30 30.74
CA ASP A 105 12.37 25.56 31.31
C ASP A 105 11.92 25.59 32.77
N ALA A 106 12.89 25.53 33.69
CA ALA A 106 12.65 25.77 35.11
C ALA A 106 12.83 27.27 35.37
N PRO A 107 11.84 27.97 35.95
CA PRO A 107 12.00 29.39 36.25
C PRO A 107 13.01 29.58 37.38
N SER A 108 13.86 30.59 37.25
CA SER A 108 14.71 31.12 38.33
C SER A 108 13.89 31.88 39.38
#